data_AF-A0A3N9WA87-F1
#
_entry.id   AF-A0A3N9WA87-F1
#
_cell.length_a   1.000
_cell.length_b   1.000
_cell.length_c   1.000
_cell.angle_alpha   90.00
_cell.angle_beta   90.00
_cell.angle_gamma   90.00
#
_symmetry.space_group_name_H-M   'P 1'
#
loop_
_entity.id
_entity.type
_entity.pdbx_description
1 polymer ?
#
loop_
_entity_poly.entity_id
_entity_poly.type
_entity_poly.pdbx_seq_one_letter_code
_entity_poly.pdbx_strand_id
1 'polypeptide(L)'
;TEEQRARLREIRRVFLPRVEEIRQDMRLQRAELAELLFLEPPDRTHIYAVAESIIGRQSELEHEVIEHILEEKELLTPPQKRKFYEIIVEQFSWGGLGVHDLRAAKRSPDPGPIRRRT
;
A
#
# COMPACT_ATOMS: atom_id res chain seq x y z
N THR A 1 -8.99 -14.06 -21.48
CA THR A 1 -9.85 -15.25 -21.63
C THR A 1 -10.42 -15.64 -20.27
N GLU A 2 -11.42 -16.52 -20.20
CA GLU A 2 -11.95 -17.00 -18.90
C GLU A 2 -10.90 -17.77 -18.09
N GLU A 3 -10.02 -18.51 -18.76
CA GLU A 3 -8.89 -19.19 -18.12
C GLU A 3 -7.91 -18.21 -17.48
N GLN A 4 -7.53 -17.13 -18.19
CA GLN A 4 -6.69 -16.07 -17.61
C GLN A 4 -7.36 -15.42 -16.39
N ARG A 5 -8.69 -15.19 -16.43
CA ARG A 5 -9.43 -14.64 -15.29
C ARG A 5 -9.43 -15.60 -14.09
N ALA A 6 -9.52 -16.91 -14.31
CA ALA A 6 -9.46 -17.90 -13.25
C ALA A 6 -8.10 -17.90 -12.54
N ARG A 7 -7.00 -17.93 -13.31
CA ARG A 7 -5.64 -17.86 -12.76
C ARG A 7 -5.38 -16.55 -11.99
N LEU A 8 -5.86 -15.42 -12.52
CA LEU A 8 -5.78 -14.14 -11.81
C LEU A 8 -6.52 -14.15 -10.46
N ARG A 9 -7.67 -14.83 -10.36
CA ARG A 9 -8.39 -14.96 -9.08
C ARG A 9 -7.60 -15.78 -8.07
N GLU A 10 -6.90 -16.82 -8.51
CA GLU A 10 -6.07 -17.65 -7.63
C GLU A 10 -4.88 -16.86 -7.09
N ILE A 11 -4.15 -16.15 -7.95
CA ILE A 11 -3.06 -15.25 -7.56
C ILE A 11 -3.54 -14.23 -6.52
N ARG A 12 -4.68 -13.56 -6.79
CA ARG A 12 -5.24 -12.55 -5.88
C ARG A 12 -5.70 -13.11 -4.54
N ARG A 13 -6.05 -14.40 -4.48
CA ARG A 13 -6.46 -15.05 -3.23
C ARG A 13 -5.32 -15.11 -2.22
N VAL A 14 -4.07 -15.14 -2.69
CA VAL A 14 -2.88 -15.17 -1.83
C VAL A 14 -2.37 -13.75 -1.59
N PHE A 15 -2.29 -12.94 -2.65
CA PHE A 15 -1.75 -11.58 -2.59
C PHE A 15 -2.58 -10.63 -1.70
N LEU A 16 -3.91 -10.60 -1.86
CA LEU A 16 -4.74 -9.62 -1.16
C LEU A 16 -4.72 -9.77 0.37
N PRO A 17 -4.84 -10.99 0.95
CA PRO A 17 -4.70 -11.17 2.38
C PRO A 17 -3.32 -10.76 2.91
N ARG A 18 -2.26 -11.09 2.17
CA ARG A 18 -0.88 -10.79 2.57
C ARG A 18 -0.62 -9.29 2.65
N VAL A 19 -1.08 -8.55 1.64
CA VAL A 19 -1.00 -7.07 1.64
C VAL A 19 -1.83 -6.45 2.78
N GLU A 20 -3.02 -6.98 3.04
CA GLU A 20 -3.87 -6.46 4.12
C GLU A 20 -3.22 -6.67 5.49
N GLU A 21 -2.61 -7.84 5.74
CA GLU A 21 -1.85 -8.13 6.95
C GLU A 21 -0.74 -7.08 7.17
N ILE A 22 0.12 -6.86 6.18
CA ILE A 22 1.22 -5.88 6.28
C ILE A 22 0.68 -4.46 6.51
N ARG A 23 -0.44 -4.10 5.87
CA ARG A 23 -1.09 -2.78 6.07
C ARG A 23 -1.68 -2.61 7.46
N GLN A 24 -2.21 -3.67 8.06
CA GLN A 24 -2.72 -3.64 9.43
C GLN A 24 -1.56 -3.49 10.42
N ASP A 25 -0.49 -4.27 10.26
CA ASP A 25 0.72 -4.17 11.08
C ASP A 25 1.30 -2.76 11.06
N MET A 26 1.49 -2.17 9.87
CA MET A 26 1.98 -0.79 9.75
C MET A 26 1.05 0.22 10.42
N ARG A 27 -0.27 0.01 10.39
CA ARG A 27 -1.24 0.91 11.06
C ARG A 27 -1.07 0.85 12.57
N LEU A 28 -0.92 -0.34 13.14
CA LEU A 28 -0.69 -0.52 14.57
C LEU A 28 0.63 0.14 15.00
N GLN A 29 1.71 -0.11 14.27
CA GLN A 29 3.01 0.48 14.56
C GLN A 29 3.02 2.01 14.44
N ARG A 30 2.29 2.58 13.47
CA ARG A 30 2.16 4.04 13.35
C ARG A 30 1.36 4.65 14.51
N ALA A 31 0.36 3.94 15.02
CA ALA A 31 -0.37 4.38 16.21
C ALA A 31 0.54 4.35 17.45
N GLU A 32 1.31 3.27 17.63
CA GLU A 32 2.32 3.17 18.70
C GLU A 32 3.37 4.29 18.60
N LEU A 33 3.92 4.52 17.40
CA LEU A 33 4.86 5.62 17.18
C LEU A 33 4.26 6.97 17.57
N ALA A 34 2.99 7.20 17.24
CA ALA A 34 2.30 8.43 17.63
C ALA A 34 2.21 8.56 19.15
N GLU A 35 1.89 7.49 19.88
CA GLU A 35 1.86 7.50 21.36
C GLU A 35 3.24 7.78 21.96
N LEU A 36 4.29 7.12 21.45
CA LEU A 36 5.66 7.27 21.95
C LEU A 36 6.20 8.70 21.82
N LEU A 37 5.81 9.41 20.75
CA LEU A 37 6.24 10.79 20.51
C LEU A 37 5.72 11.79 21.55
N PHE A 38 4.66 11.46 22.29
CA PHE A 38 4.09 12.31 23.34
C PHE A 38 4.47 11.88 24.77
N LEU A 39 5.32 10.85 24.92
CA LEU A 39 5.85 10.47 26.24
C LEU A 39 6.87 11.50 26.75
N GLU A 40 6.81 11.78 28.05
CA GLU A 40 7.77 12.63 28.75
C GLU A 40 8.44 11.85 29.90
N PRO A 41 9.78 11.67 29.90
CA PRO A 41 10.71 12.07 28.84
C PRO A 41 10.58 11.18 27.58
N PRO A 42 10.99 11.67 26.40
CA PRO A 42 10.90 10.89 25.17
C PRO A 42 11.88 9.72 25.18
N ASP A 43 11.38 8.50 24.96
CA ASP A 43 12.20 7.31 24.73
C ASP A 43 12.60 7.23 23.26
N ARG A 44 13.72 7.89 22.92
CA ARG A 44 14.24 7.92 21.55
C ARG A 44 14.61 6.54 21.02
N THR A 45 15.11 5.65 21.87
CA THR A 45 15.50 4.30 21.45
C THR A 45 14.26 3.55 20.97
N HIS A 46 13.17 3.61 21.73
CA HIS A 46 11.93 2.95 21.34
C HIS A 46 11.29 3.59 20.09
N ILE A 47 11.26 4.93 20.02
CA ILE A 47 10.76 5.67 18.84
C ILE A 47 11.47 5.21 17.56
N TYR A 48 12.81 5.12 17.58
CA TYR A 48 13.56 4.71 16.40
C TYR A 48 13.35 3.24 16.05
N ALA A 49 13.24 2.35 17.05
CA ALA A 49 12.95 0.94 16.79
C ALA A 49 11.58 0.73 16.10
N VAL A 50 10.55 1.46 16.53
CA VAL A 50 9.23 1.41 15.88
C VAL A 50 9.27 1.99 14.47
N ALA A 51 9.99 3.10 14.27
CA ALA A 51 10.18 3.69 12.94
C ALA A 51 10.90 2.74 11.97
N GLU A 52 11.96 2.07 12.39
CA GLU A 52 12.66 1.05 11.60
C GLU A 52 11.75 -0.13 11.26
N SER A 53 10.92 -0.56 12.21
CA SER A 53 9.96 -1.64 11.99
C SER A 53 8.92 -1.27 10.92
N ILE A 54 8.43 -0.03 10.91
CA ILE A 54 7.52 0.48 9.88
C ILE A 54 8.20 0.46 8.50
N ILE A 55 9.45 0.92 8.41
CA ILE A 55 10.22 0.92 7.16
C ILE A 55 10.40 -0.52 6.65
N GLY A 56 10.70 -1.47 7.53
CA GLY A 56 10.80 -2.88 7.19
C GLY A 56 9.50 -3.42 6.57
N ARG A 57 8.34 -3.11 7.18
CA ARG A 57 7.03 -3.49 6.65
C ARG A 57 6.69 -2.80 5.33
N GLN A 58 7.11 -1.55 5.13
CA GLN A 58 6.95 -0.86 3.86
C GLN A 58 7.72 -1.56 2.74
N SER A 59 8.98 -1.94 3.00
CA SER A 59 9.79 -2.70 2.04
C SER A 59 9.17 -4.07 1.74
N GLU A 60 8.66 -4.76 2.76
CA GLU A 60 7.94 -6.03 2.58
C GLU A 60 6.71 -5.87 1.67
N LEU A 61 5.90 -4.82 1.89
CA LEU A 61 4.76 -4.51 1.03
C LEU A 61 5.17 -4.25 -0.43
N GLU A 62 6.26 -3.50 -0.64
CA GLU A 62 6.76 -3.22 -1.99
C GLU A 62 7.20 -4.52 -2.70
N HIS A 63 7.87 -5.42 -1.99
CA HIS A 63 8.26 -6.72 -2.55
C HIS A 63 7.05 -7.57 -2.94
N GLU A 64 6.04 -7.67 -2.09
CA GLU A 64 4.80 -8.42 -2.41
C GLU A 64 4.10 -7.86 -3.65
N VAL A 65 4.08 -6.53 -3.81
CA VAL A 65 3.52 -5.87 -4.99
C VAL A 65 4.34 -6.17 -6.26
N ILE A 66 5.67 -6.16 -6.15
CA ILE A 66 6.58 -6.50 -7.26
C ILE A 66 6.32 -7.94 -7.73
N GLU A 67 6.32 -8.90 -6.81
CA GLU A 67 6.08 -10.31 -7.12
C GLU A 67 4.71 -10.50 -7.77
N HIS A 68 3.66 -9.88 -7.22
CA HIS A 68 2.32 -9.94 -7.80
C HIS A 68 2.26 -9.42 -9.24
N ILE A 69 2.96 -8.32 -9.54
CA ILE A 69 3.03 -7.77 -10.90
C ILE A 69 3.75 -8.71 -11.85
N LEU A 70 4.86 -9.30 -11.41
CA LEU A 70 5.61 -10.26 -12.22
C LEU A 70 4.75 -11.48 -12.53
N GLU A 71 4.01 -12.00 -11.54
CA GLU A 71 3.08 -13.11 -11.73
C GLU A 71 1.92 -12.76 -12.68
N GLU A 72 1.24 -11.62 -12.48
CA GLU A 72 0.15 -11.20 -13.37
C GLU A 72 0.67 -11.00 -14.80
N LYS A 73 1.85 -10.41 -14.97
CA LYS A 73 2.48 -10.18 -16.28
C LYS A 73 2.72 -11.47 -17.06
N GLU A 74 3.08 -12.58 -16.41
CA GLU A 74 3.32 -13.86 -17.10
C GLU A 74 2.04 -14.47 -17.70
N LEU A 75 0.87 -14.11 -17.18
CA LEU A 75 -0.42 -14.56 -17.72
C LEU A 75 -0.88 -13.78 -18.97
N LEU A 76 -0.27 -12.64 -19.26
CA LEU A 76 -0.75 -11.72 -20.29
C LEU A 76 -0.17 -12.02 -21.67
N THR A 77 -1.00 -11.86 -22.69
CA THR A 77 -0.56 -11.83 -24.10
C THR A 77 0.25 -10.57 -24.39
N PRO A 78 1.06 -10.52 -25.46
CA PRO A 78 1.86 -9.34 -25.79
C PRO A 78 1.05 -8.02 -25.91
N PRO A 79 -0.15 -8.00 -26.52
CA PRO A 79 -0.99 -6.79 -26.51
C PRO A 79 -1.47 -6.41 -25.11
N GLN A 80 -1.81 -7.37 -24.25
CA GLN A 80 -2.21 -7.11 -22.87
C GLN A 80 -1.03 -6.59 -22.02
N LYS A 81 0.19 -7.13 -22.19
CA LYS A 81 1.40 -6.65 -21.50
C LYS A 81 1.66 -5.17 -21.75
N ARG A 82 1.45 -4.67 -22.98
CA ARG A 82 1.61 -3.25 -23.32
C ARG A 82 0.65 -2.36 -22.55
N LYS A 83 -0.64 -2.70 -22.54
CA LYS A 83 -1.65 -1.95 -21.79
C LYS A 83 -1.43 -2.04 -20.28
N PHE A 84 -0.98 -3.20 -19.80
CA PHE A 84 -0.63 -3.37 -18.40
C PHE A 84 0.54 -2.49 -17.99
N TYR A 85 1.59 -2.40 -18.82
CA TYR A 85 2.71 -1.50 -18.60
C TYR A 85 2.28 -0.03 -18.46
N GLU A 86 1.39 0.46 -19.34
CA GLU A 86 0.86 1.83 -19.25
C GLU A 86 0.19 2.10 -17.90
N ILE A 87 -0.64 1.16 -17.43
CA ILE A 87 -1.31 1.24 -16.12
C ILE A 87 -0.28 1.27 -14.99
N ILE A 88 0.71 0.37 -15.02
CA ILE A 88 1.74 0.31 -13.98
C ILE A 88 2.53 1.62 -13.90
N VAL A 89 2.98 2.15 -15.03
CA VAL A 89 3.73 3.42 -15.09
C VAL A 89 2.91 4.58 -14.52
N GLU A 90 1.63 4.68 -14.90
CA GLU A 90 0.73 5.70 -14.36
C GLU A 90 0.61 5.60 -12.84
N GLN A 91 0.36 4.40 -12.31
CA GLN A 91 0.22 4.19 -10.86
C GLN A 91 1.51 4.50 -10.08
N PHE A 92 2.68 4.11 -10.59
CA PHE A 92 3.95 4.45 -9.94
C PHE A 92 4.23 5.95 -9.93
N SER A 93 3.83 6.68 -10.98
CA SER A 93 4.08 8.12 -11.09
C SER A 93 3.33 8.98 -10.06
N TRP A 94 2.24 8.46 -9.48
CA TRP A 94 1.40 9.19 -8.50
C TRP A 94 1.79 8.95 -7.03
N GLY A 95 2.91 8.27 -6.78
CA GLY A 95 3.38 7.98 -5.42
C GLY A 95 3.33 6.50 -5.03
N GLY A 96 3.33 5.60 -6.02
CA GLY A 96 3.44 4.14 -5.84
C GLY A 96 2.12 3.37 -6.02
N LEU A 97 2.22 2.06 -6.21
CA LEU A 97 1.09 1.12 -6.30
C LEU A 97 0.48 0.84 -4.92
N GLY A 98 0.17 1.90 -4.18
CA GLY A 98 -0.45 1.82 -2.87
C GLY A 98 -1.90 1.37 -2.93
N VAL A 99 -2.23 0.28 -3.66
CA VAL A 99 -3.54 -0.38 -3.81
C VAL A 99 -4.66 0.61 -3.50
N HIS A 100 -4.79 1.63 -4.36
CA HIS A 100 -5.74 2.71 -4.15
C HIS A 100 -7.09 2.08 -3.88
N ASP A 101 -7.61 2.41 -2.70
CA ASP A 101 -8.89 1.99 -2.16
C ASP A 101 -9.88 1.70 -3.28
N LEU A 102 -10.24 0.43 -3.46
CA LEU A 102 -11.30 0.03 -4.39
C LEU A 102 -12.67 0.64 -4.02
N ARG A 103 -12.75 1.61 -3.10
CA ARG A 103 -13.97 2.32 -2.68
C ARG A 103 -13.87 3.81 -2.30
N ALA A 104 -12.72 4.47 -2.17
CA ALA A 104 -12.67 5.81 -1.58
C ALA A 104 -12.27 6.94 -2.56
N ALA A 105 -13.19 7.37 -3.44
CA ALA A 105 -13.28 8.75 -3.93
C ALA A 105 -14.45 8.99 -4.93
N LYS A 106 -15.58 8.27 -4.80
CA LYS A 106 -16.84 8.86 -5.25
C LYS A 106 -17.34 9.79 -4.15
N ARG A 107 -17.06 11.09 -4.33
CA ARG A 107 -17.62 12.27 -3.61
C ARG A 107 -17.25 12.45 -2.14
N SER A 108 -16.45 13.48 -1.86
CA SER A 108 -16.81 14.56 -0.91
C SER A 108 -15.92 15.80 -1.18
N PRO A 109 -16.49 17.03 -1.16
CA PRO A 109 -15.75 18.25 -1.45
C PRO A 109 -15.02 18.80 -0.22
N ASP A 110 -13.83 19.33 -0.50
CA ASP A 110 -13.05 20.38 0.19
C ASP A 110 -13.27 20.62 1.70
N PRO A 111 -12.28 20.32 2.57
CA PRO A 111 -12.26 20.87 3.90
C PRO A 111 -11.74 22.32 3.81
N GLY A 112 -12.66 23.27 3.75
CA GLY A 112 -12.36 24.70 3.80
C GLY A 112 -11.46 25.09 5.00
N PRO A 113 -10.86 26.29 4.98
CA PRO A 113 -9.71 26.62 5.82
C PRO A 113 -10.06 26.65 7.31
N ILE A 114 -9.25 25.93 8.10
CA ILE A 114 -9.30 25.89 9.57
C ILE A 114 -8.96 27.29 10.12
N ARG A 115 -9.96 27.97 10.70
CA ARG A 115 -9.75 29.21 11.45
C ARG A 115 -8.93 28.93 12.71
N ARG A 116 -7.71 29.47 12.78
CA ARG A 116 -6.94 29.58 14.03
C ARG A 116 -7.64 30.57 14.95
N ARG A 117 -8.08 30.15 16.13
CA ARG A 117 -8.44 31.07 17.21
C ARG A 117 -7.17 31.48 17.94
N THR A 118 -6.87 32.78 17.88
CA THR A 118 -6.10 33.51 18.90
C THR A 118 -6.99 33.78 20.11
#